data_AF-A0A926JMR1-F1
#
_entry.id   AF-A0A926JMR1-F1
#
_cell.length_a   1.000
_cell.length_b   1.000
_cell.length_c   1.000
_cell.angle_alpha   90.00
_cell.angle_beta   90.00
_cell.angle_gamma   90.00
#
_symmetry.space_group_name_H-M   'P 1'
#
loop_
_entity.id
_entity.type
_entity.pdbx_description
1 polymer ?
#
loop_
_entity_poly.entity_id
_entity_poly.type
_entity_poly.pdbx_seq_one_letter_code
_entity_poly.pdbx_strand_id
1 'polypeptide(L)'
;MQTFLPYSDFRASALILDRRRLGKQRVEALQVLRGLVVPGYGWRRHPAVRMWAGYEEALVRYGLEVCTVWGEHGHQDGCAAALVADLLVFRPGASVRHQMRLASAGELPPWLGDDAFHRSHRSALVRKDPSTYAPLFPDVPNDLPYIWPTSDRSRDPLSEA
;
A
#
# COMPACT_ATOMS: atom_id res chain seq x y z
N MET A 1 5.85 4.46 -8.90
CA MET A 1 4.67 4.22 -8.06
C MET A 1 4.81 2.84 -7.44
N GLN A 2 4.79 2.76 -6.11
CA GLN A 2 4.87 1.50 -5.37
C GLN A 2 4.19 1.63 -4.01
N THR A 3 3.89 0.50 -3.37
CA THR A 3 3.65 0.46 -1.92
C THR A 3 4.88 -0.12 -1.20
N PHE A 4 5.12 0.29 0.05
CA PHE A 4 6.13 -0.33 0.92
C PHE A 4 5.47 -1.05 2.09
N LEU A 5 5.61 -2.38 2.11
CA LEU A 5 5.06 -3.30 3.11
C LEU A 5 6.17 -4.23 3.61
N PRO A 6 7.18 -3.72 4.34
CA PRO A 6 8.21 -4.57 4.95
C PRO A 6 7.68 -5.47 6.08
N TYR A 7 6.46 -5.21 6.56
CA TYR A 7 5.72 -6.03 7.53
C TYR A 7 4.29 -6.27 7.06
N SER A 8 3.64 -7.29 7.61
CA SER A 8 2.22 -7.58 7.36
C SER A 8 1.30 -6.53 8.00
N ASP A 9 1.71 -5.91 9.11
CA ASP A 9 1.00 -4.80 9.73
C ASP A 9 1.26 -3.49 8.96
N PHE A 10 0.17 -2.81 8.58
CA PHE A 10 0.24 -1.58 7.78
C PHE A 10 0.88 -0.42 8.54
N ARG A 11 0.60 -0.31 9.84
CA ARG A 11 1.14 0.76 10.68
C ARG A 11 2.63 0.53 10.97
N ALA A 12 3.04 -0.69 11.29
CA ALA A 12 4.44 -1.07 11.45
C ALA A 12 5.23 -0.82 10.17
N SER A 13 4.63 -1.11 9.00
CA SER A 13 5.21 -0.78 7.70
C SER A 13 5.40 0.71 7.49
N ALA A 14 4.48 1.56 7.96
CA ALA A 14 4.61 3.01 7.86
C ALA A 14 5.66 3.56 8.84
N LEU A 15 5.67 3.08 10.10
CA LEU A 15 6.53 3.59 11.18
C LEU A 15 8.03 3.45 10.91
N ILE A 16 8.45 2.46 10.13
CA ILE A 16 9.88 2.28 9.80
C ILE A 16 10.35 3.17 8.65
N LEU A 17 9.43 3.77 7.89
CA LEU A 17 9.80 4.53 6.71
C LEU A 17 10.43 5.85 7.12
N ASP A 18 11.58 6.15 6.52
CA ASP A 18 12.14 7.49 6.57
C ASP A 18 11.14 8.52 5.99
N ARG A 19 11.30 9.77 6.42
CA ARG A 19 10.40 10.88 6.06
C ARG A 19 10.14 10.98 4.55
N ARG A 20 11.15 10.80 3.70
CA ARG A 20 11.00 10.94 2.25
C ARG A 20 10.09 9.83 1.70
N ARG A 21 10.29 8.59 2.12
CA ARG A 21 9.48 7.46 1.66
C ARG A 21 8.09 7.48 2.27
N LEU A 22 7.95 7.77 3.56
CA LEU A 22 6.65 7.94 4.22
C LEU A 22 5.80 9.01 3.52
N GLY A 23 6.37 10.19 3.28
CA GLY A 23 5.69 11.27 2.57
C GLY A 23 5.27 10.88 1.15
N LYS A 24 6.09 10.09 0.46
CA LYS A 24 5.78 9.59 -0.89
C LYS A 24 4.68 8.53 -0.88
N GLN A 25 4.65 7.65 0.13
CA GLN A 25 3.66 6.57 0.23
C GLN A 25 2.21 7.07 0.32
N ARG A 26 1.97 8.24 0.91
CA ARG A 26 0.63 8.88 0.92
C ARG A 26 0.12 9.12 -0.50
N VAL A 27 0.96 9.73 -1.32
CA VAL A 27 0.64 10.05 -2.72
C VAL A 27 0.58 8.78 -3.56
N GLU A 28 1.51 7.84 -3.37
CA GLU A 28 1.53 6.60 -4.14
C GLU A 28 0.33 5.70 -3.81
N ALA A 29 -0.11 5.60 -2.56
CA ALA A 29 -1.33 4.88 -2.20
C ALA A 29 -2.57 5.44 -2.93
N LEU A 30 -2.70 6.77 -2.98
CA LEU A 30 -3.78 7.43 -3.74
C LEU A 30 -3.67 7.16 -5.25
N GLN A 31 -2.46 7.19 -5.81
CA GLN A 31 -2.24 6.87 -7.22
C GLN A 31 -2.53 5.40 -7.55
N VAL A 32 -2.22 4.47 -6.63
CA VAL A 32 -2.58 3.06 -6.75
C VAL A 32 -4.10 2.90 -6.75
N LEU A 33 -4.80 3.56 -5.81
CA LEU A 33 -6.26 3.50 -5.72
C LEU A 33 -6.91 4.05 -6.98
N ARG A 34 -6.49 5.22 -7.47
CA ARG A 34 -6.98 5.78 -8.74
C ARG A 34 -6.65 4.89 -9.92
N GLY A 35 -5.49 4.26 -9.87
CA GLY A 35 -5.12 3.20 -10.79
C GLY A 35 -6.10 2.03 -10.76
N LEU A 36 -6.79 1.74 -9.65
CA LEU A 36 -7.83 0.72 -9.53
C LEU A 36 -9.20 1.22 -9.99
N VAL A 37 -9.62 2.41 -9.55
CA VAL A 37 -11.03 2.82 -9.57
C VAL A 37 -11.39 3.89 -10.61
N VAL A 38 -10.41 4.61 -11.17
CA VAL A 38 -10.66 5.68 -12.15
C VAL A 38 -10.45 5.14 -13.58
N PRO A 39 -11.48 5.16 -14.44
CA PRO A 39 -11.36 4.85 -15.86
C PRO A 39 -10.25 5.64 -16.55
N GLY A 40 -9.50 4.99 -17.44
CA GLY A 40 -8.44 5.63 -18.22
C GLY A 40 -7.20 6.12 -17.45
N TYR A 41 -7.11 5.92 -16.12
CA TYR A 41 -5.95 6.35 -15.35
C TYR A 41 -4.64 5.66 -15.83
N GLY A 42 -3.57 6.43 -16.01
CA GLY A 42 -2.38 5.98 -16.75
C GLY A 42 -1.62 4.77 -16.14
N TRP A 43 -1.86 4.44 -14.88
CA TRP A 43 -1.11 3.42 -14.16
C TRP A 43 -1.85 2.08 -13.97
N ARG A 44 -3.02 1.93 -14.57
CA ARG A 44 -3.94 0.77 -14.39
C ARG A 44 -3.31 -0.60 -14.65
N ARG A 45 -2.23 -0.67 -15.43
CA ARG A 45 -1.52 -1.91 -15.79
C ARG A 45 -0.26 -2.16 -14.95
N HIS A 46 0.10 -1.23 -14.07
CA HIS A 46 1.31 -1.34 -13.26
C HIS A 46 1.19 -2.50 -12.24
N PRO A 47 2.23 -3.34 -12.04
CA PRO A 47 2.15 -4.48 -11.13
C PRO A 47 1.75 -4.10 -9.70
N ALA A 48 2.31 -2.99 -9.17
CA ALA A 48 1.94 -2.46 -7.85
C ALA A 48 0.46 -2.03 -7.74
N VAL A 49 -0.23 -1.78 -8.87
CA VAL A 49 -1.67 -1.52 -8.91
C VAL A 49 -2.43 -2.84 -8.91
N ARG A 50 -2.04 -3.75 -9.81
CA ARG A 50 -2.72 -5.02 -10.03
C ARG A 50 -2.76 -5.92 -8.79
N MET A 51 -1.74 -5.88 -7.94
CA MET A 51 -1.69 -6.70 -6.72
C MET A 51 -2.80 -6.36 -5.71
N TRP A 52 -3.38 -5.15 -5.80
CA TRP A 52 -4.44 -4.66 -4.91
C TRP A 52 -5.85 -4.77 -5.51
N ALA A 53 -6.01 -5.29 -6.73
CA ALA A 53 -7.32 -5.39 -7.37
C ALA A 53 -8.29 -6.22 -6.51
N GLY A 54 -9.51 -5.71 -6.27
CA GLY A 54 -10.49 -6.35 -5.39
C GLY A 54 -10.25 -6.17 -3.88
N TYR A 55 -9.19 -5.44 -3.52
CA TYR A 55 -8.79 -5.11 -2.14
C TYR A 55 -8.67 -3.59 -1.93
N GLU A 56 -9.52 -2.81 -2.60
CA GLU A 56 -9.49 -1.34 -2.58
C GLU A 56 -9.62 -0.78 -1.15
N GLU A 57 -10.49 -1.37 -0.32
CA GLU A 57 -10.63 -0.97 1.09
C GLU A 57 -9.35 -1.22 1.89
N ALA A 58 -8.68 -2.36 1.68
CA ALA A 58 -7.43 -2.67 2.36
C ALA A 58 -6.30 -1.72 1.93
N LEU A 59 -6.24 -1.36 0.64
CA LEU A 59 -5.30 -0.34 0.14
C LEU A 59 -5.58 1.03 0.77
N VAL A 60 -6.85 1.42 0.88
CA VAL A 60 -7.24 2.68 1.54
C VAL A 60 -6.86 2.63 3.01
N ARG A 61 -7.10 1.51 3.71
CA ARG A 61 -6.68 1.31 5.10
C ARG A 61 -5.16 1.46 5.26
N TYR A 62 -4.38 0.86 4.37
CA TYR A 62 -2.93 1.05 4.32
C TYR A 62 -2.57 2.54 4.17
N GLY A 63 -3.15 3.22 3.17
CA GLY A 63 -2.90 4.63 2.93
C GLY A 63 -3.26 5.53 4.12
N LEU A 64 -4.34 5.21 4.84
CA LEU A 64 -4.73 5.91 6.06
C LEU A 64 -3.72 5.71 7.20
N GLU A 65 -3.16 4.51 7.39
CA GLU A 65 -2.08 4.33 8.39
C GLU A 65 -0.84 5.17 8.04
N VAL A 66 -0.46 5.23 6.76
CA VAL A 66 0.64 6.07 6.29
C VAL A 66 0.35 7.55 6.57
N CYS A 67 -0.86 8.02 6.30
CA CYS A 67 -1.28 9.40 6.59
C CYS A 67 -1.30 9.70 8.09
N THR A 68 -1.74 8.76 8.93
CA THR A 68 -1.72 8.89 10.39
C THR A 68 -0.29 9.05 10.90
N VAL A 69 0.63 8.15 10.53
CA VAL A 69 2.05 8.25 10.95
C VAL A 69 2.70 9.54 10.46
N TRP A 70 2.38 9.98 9.24
CA TRP A 70 2.84 11.27 8.72
C TRP A 70 2.37 12.45 9.57
N GLY A 71 1.11 12.44 10.01
CA GLY A 71 0.55 13.46 10.90
C GLY A 71 1.16 13.43 12.30
N GLU A 72 1.41 12.24 12.85
CA GLU A 72 2.10 12.05 14.14
C GLU A 72 3.53 12.63 14.13
N HIS A 73 4.16 12.71 12.96
CA HIS A 73 5.45 13.39 12.76
C HIS A 73 5.32 14.92 12.57
N GLY A 74 4.14 15.49 12.81
CA GLY A 74 3.90 16.94 12.77
C GLY A 74 3.71 17.50 11.36
N HIS A 75 3.42 16.67 10.37
CA HIS A 75 3.25 17.11 8.99
C HIS A 75 1.78 17.16 8.57
N GLN A 76 1.44 18.14 7.73
CA GLN A 76 0.09 18.24 7.15
C GLN A 76 -0.14 17.16 6.10
N ASP A 77 -1.32 16.54 6.13
CA ASP A 77 -1.78 15.57 5.14
C ASP A 77 -2.95 16.10 4.31
N GLY A 78 -2.95 15.76 3.01
CA GLY A 78 -4.05 16.02 2.10
C GLY A 78 -4.51 14.76 1.34
N CYS A 79 -3.94 13.59 1.63
CA CYS A 79 -4.23 12.36 0.89
C CYS A 79 -5.35 11.53 1.55
N ALA A 80 -5.48 11.55 2.88
CA ALA A 80 -6.44 10.71 3.60
C ALA A 80 -7.89 10.96 3.16
N ALA A 81 -8.30 12.23 3.08
CA ALA A 81 -9.64 12.60 2.65
C ALA A 81 -9.91 12.16 1.20
N ALA A 82 -8.92 12.32 0.30
CA ALA A 82 -9.04 11.91 -1.09
C ALA A 82 -9.14 10.38 -1.24
N LEU A 83 -8.38 9.61 -0.46
CA LEU A 83 -8.46 8.14 -0.45
C LEU A 83 -9.87 7.66 -0.08
N VAL A 84 -10.46 8.23 0.98
CA VAL A 84 -11.82 7.88 1.41
C VAL A 84 -12.85 8.32 0.38
N ALA A 85 -12.73 9.54 -0.17
CA ALA A 85 -13.65 10.05 -1.18
C ALA A 85 -13.64 9.19 -2.45
N ASP A 86 -12.46 8.86 -2.98
CA ASP A 86 -12.33 8.03 -4.18
C ASP A 86 -12.90 6.61 -3.94
N LEU A 87 -12.73 6.04 -2.73
CA LEU A 87 -13.35 4.77 -2.37
C LEU A 87 -14.88 4.86 -2.32
N LEU A 88 -15.44 5.93 -1.74
CA LEU A 88 -16.89 6.12 -1.63
C LEU A 88 -17.55 6.36 -2.98
N VAL A 89 -16.87 7.04 -3.91
CA VAL A 89 -17.34 7.18 -5.30
C VAL A 89 -17.39 5.81 -5.98
N PHE A 90 -16.36 4.99 -5.77
CA PHE A 90 -16.28 3.66 -6.36
C PHE A 90 -17.24 2.64 -5.71
N ARG A 91 -17.42 2.70 -4.39
CA ARG A 91 -18.32 1.85 -3.60
C ARG A 91 -19.15 2.72 -2.65
N PRO A 92 -20.30 3.23 -3.11
CA PRO A 92 -21.20 4.01 -2.26
C PRO A 92 -21.60 3.25 -1.00
N GLY A 93 -21.50 3.91 0.15
CA GLY A 93 -21.82 3.31 1.46
C GLY A 93 -20.71 2.44 2.06
N ALA A 94 -19.55 2.31 1.42
CA ALA A 94 -18.40 1.65 2.02
C ALA A 94 -17.91 2.37 3.28
N SER A 95 -17.35 1.62 4.22
CA SER A 95 -16.60 2.16 5.35
C SER A 95 -15.21 1.55 5.34
N VAL A 96 -14.20 2.28 5.81
CA VAL A 96 -12.82 1.77 5.85
C VAL A 96 -12.56 1.14 7.22
N ARG A 97 -12.59 -0.19 7.29
CA ARG A 97 -12.40 -0.92 8.54
C ARG A 97 -10.93 -0.98 8.96
N HIS A 98 -10.70 -1.19 10.25
CA HIS A 98 -9.36 -1.51 10.77
C HIS A 98 -8.83 -2.81 10.17
N GLN A 99 -7.50 -2.91 10.04
CA GLN A 99 -6.83 -4.07 9.43
C GLN A 99 -7.25 -5.40 10.07
N MET A 100 -7.35 -5.47 11.40
CA MET A 100 -7.80 -6.68 12.11
C MET A 100 -9.21 -7.12 11.67
N ARG A 101 -10.13 -6.19 11.46
CA ARG A 101 -11.51 -6.50 11.02
C ARG A 101 -11.55 -6.96 9.57
N LEU A 102 -10.70 -6.39 8.71
CA LEU A 102 -10.50 -6.87 7.34
C LEU A 102 -9.93 -8.29 7.33
N ALA A 103 -8.94 -8.56 8.19
CA ALA A 103 -8.36 -9.90 8.33
C ALA A 103 -9.41 -10.94 8.73
N SER A 104 -10.20 -10.65 9.77
CA SER A 104 -11.27 -11.56 10.24
C SER A 104 -12.36 -11.81 9.18
N ALA A 105 -12.55 -10.86 8.25
CA ALA A 105 -13.52 -10.99 7.16
C ALA A 105 -12.92 -11.59 5.87
N GLY A 106 -11.62 -11.95 5.86
CA GLY A 106 -10.96 -12.46 4.65
C GLY A 106 -10.79 -11.41 3.54
N GLU A 107 -10.72 -10.12 3.91
CA GLU A 107 -10.64 -8.98 3.01
C GLU A 107 -9.26 -8.32 3.00
N LEU A 108 -8.23 -9.07 3.40
CA LEU A 108 -6.84 -8.73 3.13
C LEU A 108 -6.33 -9.59 1.97
N PRO A 109 -5.41 -9.06 1.14
CA PRO A 109 -4.80 -9.84 0.08
C PRO A 109 -4.06 -11.06 0.65
N PRO A 110 -4.10 -12.23 -0.01
CA PRO A 110 -3.48 -13.46 0.50
C PRO A 110 -1.94 -13.39 0.55
N TRP A 111 -1.34 -12.47 -0.21
CA TRP A 111 0.09 -12.21 -0.16
C TRP A 111 0.53 -11.39 1.07
N LEU A 112 -0.42 -10.80 1.81
CA LEU A 112 -0.10 -10.05 3.03
C LEU A 112 0.15 -11.05 4.17
N GLY A 113 1.40 -11.12 4.63
CA GLY A 113 1.89 -12.18 5.52
C GLY A 113 2.87 -13.13 4.83
N ASP A 114 3.03 -13.05 3.50
CA ASP A 114 4.04 -13.82 2.78
C ASP A 114 5.45 -13.26 3.04
N ASP A 115 6.33 -14.11 3.58
CA ASP A 115 7.67 -13.70 3.98
C ASP A 115 8.54 -13.28 2.79
N ALA A 116 8.39 -13.91 1.62
CA ALA A 116 9.18 -13.57 0.44
C ALA A 116 8.77 -12.18 -0.07
N PHE A 117 7.47 -11.89 -0.11
CA PHE A 117 6.93 -10.57 -0.43
C PHE A 117 7.51 -9.51 0.51
N HIS A 118 7.34 -9.66 1.83
CA HIS A 118 7.83 -8.70 2.81
C HIS A 118 9.36 -8.53 2.75
N ARG A 119 10.11 -9.64 2.56
CA ARG A 119 11.56 -9.60 2.43
C ARG A 119 12.01 -8.87 1.16
N SER A 120 11.31 -9.00 0.04
CA SER A 120 11.60 -8.21 -1.16
C SER A 120 11.35 -6.71 -0.96
N HIS A 121 10.33 -6.35 -0.15
CA HIS A 121 10.05 -4.97 0.25
C HIS A 121 11.14 -4.40 1.15
N ARG A 122 11.62 -5.17 2.14
CA ARG A 122 12.80 -4.83 2.95
C ARG A 122 14.04 -4.63 2.09
N SER A 123 14.32 -5.56 1.16
CA SER A 123 15.47 -5.48 0.25
C SER A 123 15.48 -4.21 -0.60
N ALA A 124 14.33 -3.80 -1.12
CA ALA A 124 14.24 -2.55 -1.89
C ALA A 124 14.42 -1.30 -1.03
N LEU A 125 14.01 -1.32 0.24
CA LEU A 125 14.29 -0.23 1.18
C LEU A 125 15.81 -0.12 1.42
N VAL A 126 16.48 -1.23 1.74
CA VAL A 126 17.94 -1.30 1.88
C VAL A 126 18.64 -0.80 0.62
N ARG A 127 18.22 -1.25 -0.57
CA ARG A 127 18.80 -0.78 -1.84
C ARG A 127 18.70 0.74 -2.02
N LYS A 128 17.55 1.32 -1.67
CA LYS A 128 17.30 2.73 -1.90
C LYS A 128 18.01 3.61 -0.86
N ASP A 129 18.27 3.11 0.34
CA ASP A 129 18.99 3.82 1.41
C ASP A 129 19.61 2.85 2.44
N PRO A 130 20.83 2.36 2.16
CA PRO A 130 21.48 1.37 3.02
C PRO A 130 21.75 1.87 4.43
N SER A 131 22.09 3.15 4.62
CA SER A 131 22.46 3.66 5.95
C SER A 131 21.26 3.68 6.91
N THR A 132 20.06 3.99 6.40
CA THR A 132 18.83 3.92 7.20
C THR A 132 18.37 2.48 7.44
N TYR A 133 18.37 1.63 6.40
CA TYR A 133 17.63 0.36 6.44
C TYR A 133 18.47 -0.88 6.69
N ALA A 134 19.79 -0.89 6.41
CA ALA A 134 20.62 -2.05 6.72
C ALA A 134 20.68 -2.37 8.23
N PRO A 135 20.72 -1.39 9.15
CA PRO A 135 20.63 -1.67 10.59
C PRO A 135 19.27 -2.26 11.02
N LEU A 136 18.18 -1.92 10.30
CA LEU A 136 16.84 -2.45 10.57
C LEU A 136 16.62 -3.85 10.00
N PHE A 137 17.34 -4.20 8.92
CA PHE A 137 17.20 -5.46 8.19
C PHE A 137 18.56 -6.11 7.91
N PRO A 138 19.34 -6.47 8.95
CA PRO A 138 20.73 -6.92 8.78
C PRO A 138 20.86 -8.18 7.90
N ASP A 139 19.85 -9.06 7.91
CA ASP A 139 19.85 -10.34 7.18
C ASP A 139 19.19 -10.27 5.80
N VAL A 140 18.86 -9.06 5.33
CA VAL A 140 18.18 -8.84 4.04
C VAL A 140 19.17 -8.28 3.02
N PRO A 141 19.56 -9.04 1.98
CA PRO A 141 20.44 -8.54 0.94
C PRO A 141 19.71 -7.46 0.13
N ASN A 142 20.45 -6.53 -0.46
CA ASN A 142 19.91 -5.35 -1.12
C ASN A 142 19.57 -5.57 -2.60
N ASP A 143 19.65 -6.79 -3.12
CA ASP A 143 19.59 -7.13 -4.55
C ASP A 143 18.42 -8.07 -4.91
N LEU A 144 17.56 -8.43 -3.95
CA LEU A 144 16.41 -9.29 -4.24
C LEU A 144 15.48 -8.66 -5.28
N PRO A 145 14.95 -9.46 -6.22
CA PRO A 145 13.93 -8.97 -7.14
C PRO A 145 12.70 -8.51 -6.35
N TYR A 146 12.10 -7.41 -6.80
CA TYR A 146 10.89 -6.89 -6.17
C TYR A 146 9.70 -7.78 -6.54
N ILE A 147 8.97 -8.27 -5.53
CA ILE A 147 7.84 -9.18 -5.77
C ILE A 147 6.56 -8.35 -5.88
N TRP A 148 5.86 -8.54 -6.99
CA TRP A 148 4.52 -8.00 -7.23
C TRP A 148 3.54 -9.14 -7.49
N PRO A 149 2.83 -9.62 -6.45
CA PRO A 149 1.87 -10.70 -6.61
C PRO A 149 0.72 -10.30 -7.54
N THR A 150 0.08 -11.29 -8.15
CA THR A 150 -1.21 -11.06 -8.81
C THR A 150 -2.29 -11.17 -7.75
N SER A 151 -3.32 -10.31 -7.82
CA SER A 151 -4.51 -10.47 -6.98
C SER A 151 -5.26 -11.74 -7.35
N ASP A 152 -5.77 -12.46 -6.36
CA ASP A 152 -6.69 -13.59 -6.51
C ASP A 152 -8.14 -13.13 -6.76
N ARG A 153 -8.42 -11.83 -6.64
CA ARG A 153 -9.72 -11.23 -6.95
C ARG A 153 -9.72 -10.59 -8.34
N SER A 154 -10.84 -10.72 -9.03
CA SER A 154 -11.07 -10.01 -10.29
C SER A 154 -11.18 -8.51 -10.05
N ARG A 155 -10.73 -7.72 -11.02
CA ARG A 155 -11.01 -6.29 -11.05
C ARG A 155 -12.51 -6.07 -11.27
N ASP A 156 -13.07 -5.04 -10.65
CA ASP A 156 -14.46 -4.67 -10.88
C ASP A 156 -14.64 -4.20 -12.34
N PRO A 157 -15.61 -4.75 -13.10
CA PRO A 157 -15.90 -4.34 -14.47
C PRO A 157 -16.17 -2.84 -14.62
N LEU A 158 -16.73 -2.18 -13.60
CA LEU A 158 -17.00 -0.74 -13.60
C LEU A 158 -15.73 0.10 -13.68
N SER A 159 -14.58 -0.49 -13.33
CA SER A 159 -13.31 0.18 -13.51
C SER A 159 -12.82 0.13 -14.95
N GLU A 160 -13.27 -0.83 -15.79
CA GLU A 160 -12.71 -1.11 -17.12
C GLU A 160 -13.36 -0.34 -18.27
N ALA A 161 -14.60 0.13 -18.08
CA ALA A 161 -15.32 1.04 -18.98
C ALA A 161 -14.78 2.48 -18.85
#